data_AF-A0A368GH97-F1
#
_entry.id   AF-A0A368GH97-F1
#
_cell.length_a   1.000
_cell.length_b   1.000
_cell.length_c   1.000
_cell.angle_alpha   90.00
_cell.angle_beta   90.00
_cell.angle_gamma   90.00
#
_symmetry.space_group_name_H-M   'P 1'
#
loop_
_entity.id
_entity.type
_entity.pdbx_description
1 polymer ?
#
loop_
_entity_poly.entity_id
_entity_poly.type
_entity_poly.pdbx_seq_one_letter_code
_entity_poly.pdbx_strand_id
1 'polypeptide(L)'
;MVPETTGAGCKPTEYTWCDTAYATWPIVFLPVICIVMGVGVPTSMISLDTIYSKVLGNIDQSMMQGAIVVAEDLILILGPLYASSMFSYSGQATLWFVNGVVTIGGIMLWLGFFPKLKRFK
;
A
#
# COMPACT_ATOMS: atom_id res chain seq x y z
N MET A 1 2.78 -21.08 -32.91
CA MET A 1 1.67 -20.27 -32.37
C MET A 1 1.32 -20.86 -31.02
N VAL A 2 1.89 -20.31 -29.94
CA VAL A 2 1.73 -20.84 -28.57
C VAL A 2 0.43 -20.27 -28.01
N PRO A 3 -0.45 -21.07 -27.40
CA PRO A 3 -1.79 -20.63 -27.00
C PRO A 3 -1.71 -19.61 -25.86
N GLU A 4 -2.48 -18.52 -25.96
CA GLU A 4 -2.48 -17.36 -25.05
C GLU A 4 -3.05 -17.63 -23.63
N THR A 5 -3.18 -18.89 -23.22
CA THR A 5 -3.75 -19.26 -21.93
C THR A 5 -3.05 -20.46 -21.30
N THR A 6 -1.71 -20.42 -21.20
CA THR A 6 -1.08 -21.13 -20.09
C THR A 6 -1.64 -20.47 -18.83
N GLY A 7 -2.33 -21.22 -17.97
CA GLY A 7 -3.09 -20.69 -16.81
C GLY A 7 -2.26 -20.03 -15.71
N ALA A 8 -1.19 -19.29 -16.06
CA ALA A 8 -0.28 -18.53 -15.21
C ALA A 8 -0.67 -17.04 -15.10
N GLY A 9 -1.47 -16.50 -16.03
CA GLY A 9 -2.00 -15.13 -15.93
C GLY A 9 -1.02 -14.00 -16.30
N CYS A 10 0.13 -14.32 -16.91
CA CYS A 10 1.15 -13.36 -17.37
C CYS A 10 1.78 -13.80 -18.70
N LYS A 11 2.47 -12.89 -19.41
CA LYS A 11 3.20 -13.19 -20.65
C LYS A 11 4.67 -13.52 -20.35
N PRO A 12 5.13 -14.77 -20.52
CA PRO A 12 6.52 -15.16 -20.25
C PRO A 12 7.53 -14.54 -21.22
N THR A 13 7.08 -14.08 -22.40
CA THR A 13 7.92 -13.37 -23.37
C THR A 13 8.31 -11.96 -22.91
N GLU A 14 7.53 -11.35 -22.02
CA GLU A 14 7.78 -10.00 -21.48
C GLU A 14 8.33 -10.05 -20.06
N TYR A 15 7.94 -11.05 -19.27
CA TYR A 15 8.25 -11.14 -17.85
C TYR A 15 8.90 -12.47 -17.49
N THR A 16 10.17 -12.44 -17.10
CA THR A 16 10.96 -13.63 -16.74
C THR A 16 10.50 -14.32 -15.45
N TRP A 17 9.84 -13.61 -14.55
CA TRP A 17 9.28 -14.17 -13.32
C TRP A 17 8.01 -15.01 -13.57
N CYS A 18 7.40 -14.89 -14.75
CA CYS A 18 6.14 -15.54 -15.09
C CYS A 18 6.25 -17.08 -15.11
N ASP A 19 7.42 -17.62 -15.46
CA ASP A 19 7.67 -19.06 -15.51
C ASP A 19 7.59 -19.75 -14.14
N THR A 20 7.79 -18.98 -13.07
CA THR A 20 7.76 -19.47 -11.67
C THR A 20 6.48 -19.08 -10.93
N ALA A 21 5.59 -18.33 -11.57
CA ALA A 21 4.43 -17.74 -10.92
C ALA A 21 3.19 -18.65 -11.04
N TYR A 22 2.51 -18.87 -9.91
CA TYR A 22 1.21 -19.51 -9.88
C TYR A 22 0.10 -18.47 -10.09
N ALA A 23 -0.92 -18.82 -10.88
CA ALA A 23 -2.09 -17.96 -11.01
C ALA A 23 -2.82 -17.81 -9.67
N THR A 24 -3.10 -16.56 -9.31
CA THR A 24 -3.85 -16.24 -8.10
C THR A 24 -5.33 -16.59 -8.32
N TRP A 25 -5.95 -17.29 -7.37
CA TRP A 25 -7.36 -17.67 -7.49
C TRP A 25 -8.27 -16.44 -7.34
N PRO A 26 -9.01 -16.02 -8.38
CA PRO A 26 -9.71 -14.73 -8.39
C PRO A 26 -10.83 -14.66 -7.36
N ILE A 27 -11.44 -15.80 -7.02
CA ILE A 27 -12.54 -15.88 -6.04
C ILE A 27 -12.07 -15.47 -4.64
N VAL A 28 -10.81 -15.71 -4.28
CA VAL A 28 -10.26 -15.27 -2.99
C VAL A 28 -9.69 -13.86 -3.11
N PHE A 29 -9.00 -13.56 -4.21
CA PHE A 29 -8.33 -12.27 -4.38
C PHE A 29 -9.31 -11.09 -4.45
N LEU A 30 -10.37 -11.20 -5.25
CA LEU A 30 -11.34 -10.12 -5.47
C LEU A 30 -12.07 -9.64 -4.20
N PRO A 31 -12.67 -10.51 -3.36
CA PRO A 31 -13.32 -10.04 -2.14
C PRO A 31 -12.30 -9.46 -1.14
N VAL A 32 -11.12 -10.06 -1.02
CA VAL A 32 -10.06 -9.56 -0.12
C VAL A 32 -9.62 -8.16 -0.54
N ILE A 33 -9.32 -7.95 -1.83
CA ILE A 33 -8.89 -6.64 -2.30
C ILE A 33 -9.99 -5.59 -2.17
N CYS A 34 -11.27 -5.95 -2.41
CA CYS A 34 -12.40 -5.04 -2.21
C CYS A 34 -12.54 -4.61 -0.75
N ILE A 35 -12.39 -5.51 0.21
CA ILE A 35 -12.49 -5.17 1.64
C ILE A 35 -11.28 -4.34 2.07
N VAL A 36 -10.07 -4.75 1.70
CA VAL A 36 -8.84 -4.07 2.10
C VAL A 36 -8.76 -2.68 1.49
N MET A 37 -8.96 -2.55 0.17
CA MET A 37 -8.85 -1.27 -0.53
C MET A 37 -10.11 -0.41 -0.39
N GLY A 38 -11.29 -1.02 -0.25
CA GLY A 38 -12.57 -0.28 -0.13
C GLY A 38 -12.91 0.17 1.28
N VAL A 39 -12.45 -0.56 2.31
CA VAL A 39 -12.76 -0.24 3.71
C VAL A 39 -11.50 0.03 4.51
N GLY A 40 -10.52 -0.88 4.46
CA GLY A 40 -9.31 -0.78 5.27
C GLY A 40 -8.50 0.49 4.99
N VAL A 41 -8.16 0.73 3.72
CA VAL A 41 -7.35 1.90 3.33
C VAL A 41 -8.08 3.21 3.63
N PRO A 42 -9.33 3.46 3.19
CA PRO A 42 -10.01 4.73 3.44
C PRO A 42 -10.21 5.04 4.94
N THR A 43 -10.57 4.03 5.74
CA THR A 43 -10.72 4.21 7.18
C THR A 43 -9.40 4.55 7.87
N SER A 44 -8.29 3.93 7.42
CA SER A 44 -6.96 4.25 7.94
C SER A 44 -6.56 5.70 7.62
N MET A 45 -6.82 6.19 6.40
CA MET A 45 -6.50 7.56 5.98
C MET A 45 -7.26 8.59 6.84
N ILE A 46 -8.59 8.44 6.96
CA ILE A 46 -9.41 9.35 7.79
C ILE A 46 -8.95 9.34 9.25
N SER A 47 -8.57 8.18 9.77
CA SER A 47 -8.07 8.07 11.15
C SER A 47 -6.74 8.79 11.35
N LEU A 48 -5.85 8.76 10.36
CA LEU A 48 -4.57 9.46 10.40
C LEU A 48 -4.78 10.97 10.38
N ASP A 49 -5.64 11.50 9.51
CA ASP A 49 -5.96 12.93 9.46
C ASP A 49 -6.54 13.43 10.79
N THR A 50 -7.44 12.63 11.36
CA THR A 50 -8.06 12.93 12.66
C THR A 50 -7.00 12.98 13.76
N ILE A 51 -6.11 11.99 13.82
CA ILE A 51 -5.06 11.95 14.84
C ILE A 51 -4.05 13.08 14.61
N TYR A 52 -3.66 13.34 13.37
CA TYR A 52 -2.71 14.38 13.00
C TYR A 52 -3.20 15.77 13.43
N SER A 53 -4.46 16.10 13.17
CA SER A 53 -5.06 17.37 13.64
C SER A 53 -5.05 17.50 15.16
N LYS A 54 -5.28 16.40 15.89
CA LYS A 54 -5.22 16.39 17.36
C LYS A 54 -3.80 16.58 17.90
N VAL A 55 -2.80 16.01 17.23
CA VAL A 55 -1.38 16.14 17.61
C VAL A 55 -0.88 17.57 17.42
N LEU A 56 -1.33 18.25 16.36
CA LEU A 56 -0.96 19.64 16.08
C LEU A 56 -1.48 20.63 17.12
N GLY A 57 -2.69 20.42 17.65
CA GLY A 57 -3.27 21.27 18.70
C GLY A 57 -3.47 22.71 18.24
N ASN A 58 -2.78 23.67 18.87
CA ASN A 58 -2.89 25.11 18.59
C ASN A 58 -1.86 25.63 17.57
N ILE A 59 -1.10 24.74 16.93
CA ILE A 59 -0.20 25.09 15.80
C ILE A 59 -1.06 25.42 14.57
N ASP A 60 -0.53 26.22 13.64
CA ASP A 60 -1.17 26.55 12.36
C ASP A 60 -1.53 25.29 11.55
N GLN A 61 -2.72 24.77 11.83
CA GLN A 61 -3.21 23.49 11.32
C GLN A 61 -3.31 23.50 9.80
N SER A 62 -3.66 24.64 9.19
CA SER A 62 -3.74 24.81 7.74
C SER A 62 -2.41 24.61 7.03
N MET A 63 -1.30 25.11 7.59
CA MET A 63 0.03 24.98 6.99
C MET A 63 0.54 23.54 7.07
N MET A 64 0.39 22.91 8.23
CA MET A 64 0.88 21.54 8.47
C MET A 64 0.01 20.49 7.76
N GLN A 65 -1.31 20.70 7.70
CA GLN A 65 -2.20 19.89 6.86
C GLN A 65 -1.90 20.10 5.36
N GLY A 66 -1.52 21.31 4.94
CA GLY A 66 -1.03 21.53 3.58
C GLY A 66 0.25 20.72 3.29
N ALA A 67 1.18 20.66 4.22
CA ALA A 67 2.43 19.92 4.06
C ALA A 67 2.22 18.39 3.96
N ILE A 68 1.32 17.82 4.75
CA ILE A 68 1.01 16.37 4.66
C ILE A 68 0.33 16.04 3.32
N VAL A 69 -0.58 16.89 2.82
CA VAL A 69 -1.23 16.70 1.51
C VAL A 69 -0.21 16.69 0.38
N VAL A 70 0.77 17.61 0.38
CA VAL A 70 1.84 17.61 -0.63
C VAL A 70 2.67 16.32 -0.57
N ALA A 71 2.92 15.78 0.63
CA ALA A 71 3.60 14.51 0.78
C ALA A 71 2.76 13.33 0.24
N GLU A 72 1.44 13.35 0.45
CA GLU A 72 0.52 12.36 -0.12
C GLU A 72 0.48 12.42 -1.65
N ASP A 73 0.43 13.61 -2.23
CA ASP A 73 0.49 13.80 -3.68
C ASP A 73 1.78 13.24 -4.28
N LEU A 74 2.91 13.42 -3.59
CA LEU A 74 4.18 12.83 -4.01
C LEU A 74 4.12 11.29 -3.97
N ILE A 75 3.49 10.71 -2.94
CA ILE A 75 3.29 9.26 -2.83
C ILE A 75 2.37 8.76 -3.95
N LEU A 76 1.33 9.51 -4.34
CA LEU A 76 0.44 9.16 -5.46
C LEU A 76 1.17 9.12 -6.81
N ILE A 77 2.24 9.90 -6.97
CA ILE A 77 3.08 9.87 -8.18
C ILE A 77 4.12 8.75 -8.09
N LEU A 78 4.84 8.65 -6.97
CA LEU A 78 5.93 7.69 -6.79
C LEU A 78 5.43 6.25 -6.62
N GLY A 79 4.26 6.06 -6.02
CA GLY A 79 3.66 4.76 -5.72
C GLY A 79 3.48 3.88 -6.97
N PRO A 80 2.80 4.38 -8.03
CA PRO A 80 2.66 3.65 -9.29
C PRO A 80 3.99 3.39 -10.00
N LEU A 81 4.94 4.34 -9.94
CA LEU A 81 6.28 4.15 -10.53
C LEU A 81 7.06 3.02 -9.83
N TYR A 82 7.03 3.02 -8.50
CA TYR A 82 7.59 1.94 -7.69
C TYR A 82 6.89 0.60 -7.98
N ALA A 83 5.56 0.57 -7.97
CA ALA A 83 4.79 -0.66 -8.19
C ALA A 83 5.03 -1.22 -9.60
N SER A 84 5.00 -0.37 -10.63
CA SER A 84 5.21 -0.78 -12.02
C SER A 84 6.62 -1.31 -12.29
N SER A 85 7.64 -0.60 -11.79
CA SER A 85 9.03 -1.05 -11.91
C SER A 85 9.27 -2.36 -11.16
N MET A 86 8.83 -2.46 -9.90
CA MET A 86 9.00 -3.66 -9.10
C MET A 86 8.27 -4.87 -9.70
N PHE A 87 7.04 -4.67 -10.19
CA PHE A 87 6.28 -5.71 -10.88
C PHE A 87 7.01 -6.19 -12.13
N SER A 88 7.55 -5.27 -12.94
CA SER A 88 8.23 -5.63 -14.19
C SER A 88 9.50 -6.45 -13.95
N TYR A 89 10.30 -6.07 -12.95
CA TYR A 89 11.58 -6.74 -12.67
C TYR A 89 11.46 -7.99 -11.80
N SER A 90 10.69 -7.92 -10.71
CA SER A 90 10.69 -8.93 -9.63
C SER A 90 9.37 -9.68 -9.48
N GLY A 91 8.36 -9.29 -10.25
CA GLY A 91 7.04 -9.91 -10.24
C GLY A 91 6.16 -9.55 -9.05
N GLN A 92 4.96 -10.11 -9.06
CA GLN A 92 3.90 -9.79 -8.10
C GLN A 92 4.21 -10.26 -6.68
N ALA A 93 4.81 -11.44 -6.51
CA ALA A 93 5.08 -12.02 -5.18
C ALA A 93 6.03 -11.14 -4.36
N THR A 94 7.13 -10.68 -4.97
CA THR A 94 8.12 -9.81 -4.34
C THR A 94 7.51 -8.46 -3.97
N LEU A 95 6.72 -7.86 -4.86
CA LEU A 95 6.04 -6.59 -4.61
C LEU A 95 5.14 -6.66 -3.37
N TRP A 96 4.28 -7.68 -3.28
CA TRP A 96 3.40 -7.85 -2.12
C TRP A 96 4.15 -8.19 -0.84
N PHE A 97 5.24 -8.96 -0.93
CA PHE A 97 6.08 -9.25 0.21
C PHE A 97 6.72 -7.97 0.79
N VAL A 98 7.33 -7.15 -0.06
CA VAL A 98 7.96 -5.88 0.37
C VAL A 98 6.91 -4.95 0.99
N ASN A 99 5.76 -4.78 0.33
CA ASN A 99 4.67 -3.98 0.88
C ASN A 99 4.19 -4.53 2.23
N GLY A 100 4.05 -5.85 2.37
CA GLY A 100 3.70 -6.50 3.62
C GLY A 100 4.70 -6.21 4.75
N VAL A 101 6.00 -6.30 4.46
CA VAL A 101 7.06 -5.96 5.44
C VAL A 101 6.98 -4.51 5.86
N VAL A 102 6.80 -3.58 4.92
CA VAL A 102 6.66 -2.15 5.21
C VAL A 102 5.42 -1.87 6.06
N THR A 103 4.27 -2.46 5.72
CA THR A 103 3.03 -2.31 6.48
C THR A 103 3.16 -2.90 7.89
N ILE A 104 3.76 -4.08 8.06
CA ILE A 104 4.00 -4.67 9.39
C ILE A 104 4.92 -3.75 10.21
N GLY A 105 5.99 -3.23 9.60
CA GLY A 105 6.88 -2.26 10.24
C GLY A 105 6.11 -1.01 10.70
N GLY A 106 5.24 -0.47 9.85
CA GLY A 106 4.36 0.66 10.19
C GLY A 106 3.42 0.36 11.35
N ILE A 107 2.77 -0.81 11.37
CA ILE A 107 1.90 -1.25 12.47
C ILE A 107 2.71 -1.39 13.77
N MET A 108 3.90 -1.97 13.71
CA MET A 108 4.76 -2.14 14.89
C MET A 108 5.20 -0.78 15.46
N LEU A 109 5.61 0.15 14.61
CA LEU A 109 5.90 1.53 15.00
C LEU A 109 4.68 2.18 15.63
N TRP A 110 3.52 2.05 14.97
CA TRP A 110 2.26 2.60 15.46
C TRP A 110 1.95 2.08 16.86
N LEU A 111 1.97 0.77 17.08
CA LEU A 111 1.70 0.16 18.39
C LEU A 111 2.71 0.60 19.46
N GLY A 112 3.98 0.78 19.11
CA GLY A 112 5.01 1.28 20.03
C GLY A 112 4.81 2.74 20.45
N PHE A 113 4.34 3.60 19.54
CA PHE A 113 4.15 5.04 19.80
C PHE A 113 2.73 5.41 20.23
N PHE A 114 1.74 4.56 19.97
CA PHE A 114 0.33 4.81 20.33
C PHE A 114 0.11 5.11 21.83
N PRO A 115 0.80 4.46 22.78
CA PRO A 115 0.70 4.82 24.20
C PRO A 115 1.18 6.24 24.50
N LYS A 116 2.15 6.77 23.73
CA LYS A 116 2.65 8.13 23.90
C LYS A 116 1.65 9.18 23.42
N LEU A 117 0.86 8.88 22.38
CA LEU A 117 -0.23 9.74 21.92
C LEU A 117 -1.32 9.94 22.99
N LYS A 118 -1.64 8.91 23.78
CA LYS A 118 -2.60 9.01 24.90
C LYS A 118 -2.21 10.06 25.96
N ARG A 119 -0.92 10.42 26.04
CA ARG A 119 -0.41 11.41 27.00
C ARG A 119 -0.61 12.87 26.54
N PHE A 120 -0.89 13.09 25.25
CA PHE A 120 -1.19 14.41 24.67
C PHE A 120 -2.70 14.73 24.65
N LYS A 121 -3.50 13.99 25.43
CA LYS A 121 -4.94 14.20 25.53
C LYS A 121 -5.29 15.21 26.62
#